data_AF-A0A9W8JNQ4-F1
#
_entry.id   AF-A0A9W8JNQ4-F1
#
_cell.length_a   1.000
_cell.length_b   1.000
_cell.length_c   1.000
_cell.angle_alpha   90.00
_cell.angle_beta   90.00
_cell.angle_gamma   90.00
#
_symmetry.space_group_name_H-M   'P 1'
#
loop_
_entity.id
_entity.type
_entity.pdbx_description
1 polymer ?
#
loop_
_entity_poly.entity_id
_entity_poly.type
_entity_poly.pdbx_seq_one_letter_code
_entity_poly.pdbx_strand_id
1 'polypeptide(L)'
;MPSGEARTGPLVETLLEAGKNLYVPKIASAKDGRMDFLRVYDRADLEDLPSGTWGIREPGEMCGAQKRGSVSGTKEELDVILVPGR
;
A
#
# COMPACT_ATOMS: atom_id res chain seq x y z
N MET A 1 3.17 8.97 12.71
CA MET A 1 2.92 9.72 11.47
C MET A 1 3.27 11.18 11.73
N PRO A 2 3.91 11.86 10.77
CA PRO A 2 4.12 13.31 10.86
C PRO A 2 2.79 14.02 11.09
N SER A 3 2.80 15.09 11.90
CA SER A 3 1.61 15.91 12.15
C SER A 3 1.20 16.62 10.85
N GLY A 4 0.08 16.24 10.25
CA GLY A 4 -0.42 16.88 9.02
C GLY A 4 -1.35 16.02 8.17
N GLU A 5 -1.38 14.70 8.39
CA GLU A 5 -2.25 13.78 7.65
C GLU A 5 -3.35 13.17 8.52
N ALA A 6 -4.46 12.81 7.88
CA ALA A 6 -5.49 11.99 8.52
C ALA A 6 -4.94 10.60 8.84
N ARG A 7 -5.26 10.06 10.03
CA ARG A 7 -4.79 8.73 10.44
C ARG A 7 -5.58 7.65 9.70
N THR A 8 -4.95 6.95 8.76
CA THR A 8 -5.57 5.90 7.94
C THR A 8 -5.49 4.49 8.54
N GLY A 9 -4.75 4.29 9.64
CA GLY A 9 -4.60 2.98 10.28
C GLY A 9 -5.91 2.25 10.57
N PRO A 10 -6.89 2.87 11.26
CA PRO A 10 -8.18 2.22 11.54
C PRO A 10 -8.98 1.87 10.27
N LEU A 11 -8.84 2.67 9.22
CA LEU A 11 -9.48 2.41 7.93
C LEU A 11 -8.87 1.18 7.25
N VAL A 12 -7.54 1.08 7.27
CA VAL A 12 -6.81 -0.08 6.73
C VAL A 12 -7.23 -1.37 7.46
N GLU A 13 -7.28 -1.35 8.79
CA GLU A 13 -7.73 -2.50 9.59
C GLU A 13 -9.16 -2.92 9.20
N THR A 14 -10.08 -1.96 9.13
CA THR A 14 -11.48 -2.21 8.75
C THR A 14 -11.60 -2.79 7.34
N LEU A 15 -10.82 -2.30 6.37
CA LEU A 15 -10.86 -2.79 4.99
C LEU A 15 -10.36 -4.24 4.88
N LEU A 16 -9.30 -4.59 5.61
CA LEU A 16 -8.78 -5.95 5.66
C LEU A 16 -9.77 -6.90 6.35
N GLU A 17 -10.36 -6.49 7.47
CA GLU A 17 -11.40 -7.27 8.18
C GLU A 17 -12.66 -7.49 7.33
N ALA A 18 -13.04 -6.51 6.52
CA ALA A 18 -14.16 -6.61 5.58
C ALA A 18 -13.84 -7.44 4.32
N GLY A 19 -12.62 -8.00 4.21
CA GLY A 19 -12.20 -8.81 3.07
C GLY A 19 -12.06 -8.03 1.76
N LYS A 20 -11.83 -6.71 1.84
CA LYS A 20 -11.57 -5.87 0.66
C LYS A 20 -10.15 -6.08 0.16
N ASN A 21 -9.96 -5.98 -1.16
CA ASN A 21 -8.62 -5.92 -1.72
C ASN A 21 -8.01 -4.56 -1.39
N LEU A 22 -7.00 -4.54 -0.53
CA LEU A 22 -6.26 -3.34 -0.16
C LEU A 22 -4.96 -3.25 -0.97
N TYR A 23 -4.74 -2.08 -1.53
CA TYR A 23 -3.50 -1.74 -2.22
C TYR A 23 -2.90 -0.47 -1.65
N VAL A 24 -1.59 -0.45 -1.49
CA VAL A 24 -0.84 0.72 -1.02
C VAL A 24 0.20 1.14 -2.05
N PRO A 25 0.49 2.44 -2.18
CA PRO A 25 1.40 2.95 -3.20
C PRO A 25 2.85 2.53 -2.93
N LYS A 26 3.59 2.26 -4.00
CA LYS A 26 5.04 2.10 -4.05
C LYS A 26 5.60 2.98 -5.15
N ILE A 27 6.61 3.78 -4.85
CA ILE A 27 7.31 4.55 -5.88
C ILE A 27 8.23 3.59 -6.66
N ALA A 28 7.88 3.32 -7.92
CA ALA A 28 8.62 2.39 -8.77
C ALA A 28 9.91 3.03 -9.32
N SER A 29 9.89 4.33 -9.61
CA SER A 29 11.06 5.10 -10.03
C SER A 29 10.95 6.52 -9.50
N ALA A 30 11.88 6.91 -8.62
CA ALA A 30 11.95 8.28 -8.10
C ALA A 30 12.32 9.31 -9.18
N LYS A 31 12.95 8.88 -10.28
CA LYS A 31 13.33 9.77 -11.40
C LYS A 31 12.15 10.13 -12.30
N ASP A 32 11.22 9.20 -12.47
CA ASP A 32 10.14 9.33 -13.45
C ASP A 32 8.78 9.60 -12.80
N GLY A 33 8.75 9.69 -11.46
CA GLY A 33 7.54 9.91 -10.68
C GLY A 33 6.52 8.77 -10.79
N ARG A 34 6.91 7.62 -11.34
CA ARG A 34 5.99 6.50 -11.55
C ARG A 34 5.71 5.79 -10.23
N MET A 35 4.43 5.67 -9.93
CA MET A 35 3.91 4.93 -8.79
C MET A 35 3.19 3.68 -9.28
N ASP A 36 3.29 2.60 -8.51
CA ASP A 36 2.46 1.41 -8.65
C ASP A 36 1.74 1.14 -7.32
N PHE A 37 0.72 0.30 -7.35
CA PHE A 37 -0.06 -0.08 -6.19
C PHE A 37 0.11 -1.58 -5.95
N LEU A 38 0.64 -1.94 -4.79
CA LEU A 38 0.89 -3.33 -4.42
C LEU A 38 -0.07 -3.80 -3.34
N ARG A 39 -0.49 -5.06 -3.44
CA ARG A 39 -1.46 -5.67 -2.55
C ARG A 39 -0.90 -5.86 -1.14
N VAL A 40 -1.73 -5.55 -0.15
CA VAL A 40 -1.59 -5.95 1.25
C VAL A 40 -2.62 -7.04 1.52
N TYR A 41 -2.18 -8.19 2.02
CA TYR A 41 -3.04 -9.37 2.15
C TYR A 41 -3.76 -9.43 3.49
N ASP A 42 -3.07 -9.08 4.58
CA ASP A 42 -3.59 -9.16 5.94
C ASP A 42 -2.83 -8.23 6.89
N ARG A 43 -3.18 -8.32 8.19
CA ARG A 43 -2.57 -7.51 9.24
C ARG A 43 -1.09 -7.82 9.46
N ALA A 44 -0.69 -9.09 9.40
CA ALA A 44 0.70 -9.48 9.60
C ALA A 44 1.57 -8.94 8.46
N ASP A 45 1.07 -9.04 7.23
CA ASP A 45 1.69 -8.46 6.05
C ASP A 45 1.86 -6.93 6.16
N LEU A 46 0.82 -6.22 6.63
CA LEU A 46 0.88 -4.78 6.89
C LEU A 46 1.93 -4.42 7.96
N GLU A 47 2.03 -5.24 9.00
CA GLU A 47 2.95 -5.05 10.11
C GLU A 47 4.41 -5.29 9.71
N ASP A 48 4.64 -6.22 8.78
CA ASP A 48 5.95 -6.60 8.23
C ASP A 48 6.47 -5.65 7.15
N LEU A 49 5.67 -4.67 6.71
CA LEU A 49 6.12 -3.71 5.68
C LEU A 49 7.33 -2.90 6.17
N PRO A 50 8.43 -2.85 5.40
CA PRO A 50 9.63 -2.13 5.79
C PRO A 50 9.34 -0.64 5.90
N SER A 51 9.86 -0.02 6.97
CA SER A 51 9.83 1.43 7.11
C SER A 51 10.82 2.07 6.14
N GLY A 52 10.33 2.87 5.21
CA GLY A 52 11.16 3.68 4.33
C GLY A 52 11.83 4.85 5.06
N THR A 53 12.63 5.61 4.32
CA THR A 53 13.44 6.74 4.81
C THR A 53 12.64 7.80 5.57
N TRP A 54 11.34 7.93 5.29
CA TRP A 54 10.44 8.92 5.89
C TRP A 54 9.57 8.36 7.02
N GLY A 55 9.83 7.14 7.48
CA GLY A 55 8.97 6.47 8.45
C GLY A 55 7.63 6.00 7.86
N ILE A 56 7.46 6.11 6.54
CA ILE A 56 6.32 5.58 5.78
C ILE A 56 6.67 4.16 5.37
N ARG A 57 5.78 3.21 5.65
CA ARG A 57 5.97 1.81 5.27
C ARG A 57 5.59 1.63 3.81
N GLU A 58 6.46 0.97 3.06
CA GLU A 58 6.23 0.68 1.63
C GLU A 58 6.35 -0.82 1.36
N PRO A 59 5.47 -1.39 0.52
CA PRO A 59 5.54 -2.80 0.19
C PRO A 59 6.74 -3.14 -0.70
N GLY A 60 7.43 -4.23 -0.38
CA GLY A 60 8.33 -4.91 -1.30
C GLY A 60 7.55 -5.58 -2.43
N GLU A 61 8.21 -6.01 -3.51
CA GLU A 61 7.54 -6.74 -4.60
C GLU A 61 7.13 -8.16 -4.21
N MET A 62 7.62 -8.66 -3.07
CA MET A 62 7.38 -10.00 -2.55
C MET A 62 6.62 -9.93 -1.22
N CYS A 63 5.76 -10.91 -1.00
CA CYS A 63 5.15 -11.24 0.28
C CYS A 63 5.54 -12.69 0.60
N GLY A 64 6.49 -12.88 1.53
CA GLY A 64 7.16 -14.16 1.69
C GLY A 64 7.85 -14.60 0.40
N ALA A 65 7.49 -15.81 -0.09
CA ALA A 65 8.04 -16.36 -1.34
C ALA A 65 7.22 -16.00 -2.59
N GLN A 66 6.09 -15.30 -2.45
CA GLN A 66 5.18 -15.00 -3.56
C GLN A 66 5.33 -13.56 -4.04
N LYS A 67 5.25 -13.35 -5.36
CA LYS A 67 5.16 -12.01 -5.95
C LYS A 67 3.82 -11.37 -5.59
N ARG A 68 3.85 -10.14 -5.07
CA ARG A 68 2.64 -9.40 -4.72
C ARG A 68 1.81 -9.08 -5.97
N GLY A 69 0.50 -9.05 -5.77
CA GLY A 69 -0.41 -8.46 -6.76
C GLY A 69 -0.06 -6.99 -6.98
N SER A 70 0.04 -6.59 -8.25
CA SER A 70 0.26 -5.22 -8.70
C SER A 70 -0.91 -4.80 -9.57
N VAL A 71 -1.41 -3.60 -9.37
CA VAL A 71 -2.47 -3.03 -10.22
C VAL A 71 -1.95 -2.86 -11.65
N SER A 72 -0.70 -2.38 -11.84
CA SER A 72 -0.10 -2.26 -13.17
C SER A 72 0.13 -3.60 -13.90
N GLY A 73 0.25 -4.70 -13.14
CA GLY A 73 0.56 -6.03 -13.66
C GLY A 73 -0.64 -6.97 -13.80
N THR A 74 -1.84 -6.54 -13.40
CA THR A 74 -3.06 -7.35 -13.40
C THR A 74 -4.17 -6.65 -14.19
N LYS A 75 -5.29 -7.35 -14.43
CA LYS A 75 -6.54 -6.74 -14.92
C LYS A 75 -7.40 -6.18 -13.78
N GLU A 76 -6.86 -6.09 -12.57
CA GLU A 76 -7.63 -5.57 -11.43
C GLU A 76 -7.72 -4.05 -11.53
N GLU A 77 -8.95 -3.54 -11.43
CA GLU A 77 -9.24 -2.11 -11.39
C GLU A 77 -9.43 -1.68 -9.93
N LEU A 78 -8.97 -0.47 -9.61
CA LEU A 78 -9.21 0.12 -8.29
C LEU A 78 -10.57 0.79 -8.29
N ASP A 79 -11.49 0.29 -7.46
CA ASP A 79 -12.83 0.89 -7.30
C ASP A 79 -12.77 2.29 -6.66
N VAL A 80 -11.87 2.46 -5.69
CA VAL A 80 -11.71 3.70 -4.90
C VAL A 80 -10.23 3.94 -4.60
N ILE A 81 -9.79 5.19 -4.79
CA ILE A 81 -8.45 5.65 -4.42
C ILE A 81 -8.59 6.79 -3.42
N LEU A 82 -7.97 6.63 -2.25
CA LEU A 82 -7.87 7.69 -1.24
C LEU A 82 -6.59 8.47 -1.50
N VAL A 83 -6.75 9.70 -1.98
CA VAL A 83 -5.64 10.55 -2.40
C VAL A 83 -5.23 11.46 -1.25
N PRO A 84 -3.98 11.41 -0.76
CA PRO A 84 -3.48 12.37 0.22
C PRO A 84 -3.30 13.76 -0.42
N GLY A 85 -3.34 14.82 0.38
CA GLY A 85 -3.21 16.19 -0.10
C GLY A 85 -2.87 17.16 1.02
N ARG A 86 -2.53 18.39 0.64
CA ARG A 86 -2.36 19.55 1.54
C ARG A 86 -3.57 20.46 1.46
#